data_AF-A0A970G6Y3-F1
#
_entry.id   AF-A0A970G6Y3-F1
#
_cell.length_a   1.000
_cell.length_b   1.000
_cell.length_c   1.000
_cell.angle_alpha   90.00
_cell.angle_beta   90.00
_cell.angle_gamma   90.00
#
_symmetry.space_group_name_H-M   'P 1'
#
loop_
_entity.id
_entity.type
_entity.pdbx_description
1 polymer ?
#
loop_
_entity_poly.entity_id
_entity_poly.type
_entity_poly.pdbx_seq_one_letter_code
_entity_poly.pdbx_strand_id
1 'polypeptide(L)' 'VVVYEGQLSSLKRFKDDAKEVVENYECGIGIKDFNDLKEGDTIEAYILEEVPREI' A
#
# COMPACT_ATOMS: atom_id res chain seq x y z
N VAL A 1 4.68 -8.84 13.98
CA VAL A 1 5.21 -7.54 14.45
C VAL A 1 5.15 -6.61 13.26
N VAL A 2 4.55 -5.43 13.38
CA VAL A 2 4.52 -4.44 12.29
C VAL A 2 5.90 -3.78 12.21
N VAL A 3 6.50 -3.78 11.01
CA VAL A 3 7.86 -3.22 10.78
C VAL A 3 7.79 -1.72 10.50
N TYR A 4 6.82 -1.31 9.70
CA TYR A 4 6.63 0.07 9.29
C TYR A 4 5.16 0.33 8.97
N GLU A 5 4.65 1.48 9.39
CA GLU A 5 3.32 1.99 9.02
C GLU A 5 3.51 3.35 8.36
N GLY A 6 2.89 3.53 7.20
CA GLY A 6 3.02 4.76 6.45
C GLY A 6 2.04 4.83 5.29
N GLN A 7 2.05 5.98 4.62
CA GLN A 7 1.19 6.20 3.46
C GLN A 7 1.83 5.65 2.18
N LEU A 8 0.99 5.11 1.30
CA LEU A 8 1.38 4.75 -0.06
C LEU A 8 1.87 6.02 -0.79
N SER A 9 3.12 6.02 -1.26
CA SER A 9 3.70 7.17 -1.97
C SER A 9 3.47 7.08 -3.48
N SER A 10 3.57 5.89 -4.06
CA SER A 10 3.36 5.68 -5.48
C SER A 10 2.91 4.26 -5.78
N LEU A 11 2.02 4.12 -6.75
CA LEU A 11 1.65 2.84 -7.33
C LEU A 11 1.93 2.92 -8.83
N LYS A 12 2.86 2.11 -9.30
CA LYS A 12 3.27 2.09 -10.71
C LYS A 12 3.06 0.71 -11.29
N ARG A 13 2.54 0.68 -12.52
CA ARG A 13 2.43 -0.54 -13.30
C ARG A 13 3.41 -0.42 -14.47
N PHE A 14 4.50 -1.17 -14.42
CA PHE A 14 5.61 -1.07 -15.36
C PHE A 14 6.20 0.35 -15.42
N LYS A 15 5.74 1.17 -16.37
CA LYS A 15 6.21 2.54 -16.60
C LYS A 15 5.12 3.59 -16.37
N ASP A 16 3.90 3.16 -16.14
CA ASP A 16 2.73 4.03 -16.03
C ASP A 16 2.27 4.13 -14.57
N ASP A 17 1.87 5.33 -14.16
CA ASP A 17 1.26 5.55 -12.85
C ASP A 17 -0.15 4.93 -12.82
N ALA A 18 -0.42 4.12 -11.80
CA ALA A 18 -1.69 3.44 -11.62
C ALA A 18 -2.40 3.99 -10.37
N LYS A 19 -3.72 4.17 -10.46
CA LYS A 19 -4.55 4.54 -9.29
C LYS A 19 -4.95 3.33 -8.46
N GLU A 20 -5.15 2.20 -9.13
CA GLU A 20 -5.58 0.95 -8.56
C GLU A 20 -4.91 -0.21 -9.31
N VAL A 21 -4.65 -1.29 -8.60
CA VAL A 21 -4.11 -2.52 -9.17
C VAL A 21 -5.02 -3.66 -8.73
N VAL A 22 -5.44 -4.46 -9.71
CA VAL A 22 -6.27 -5.64 -9.47
C VAL A 22 -5.39 -6.75 -8.89
N GLU A 23 -5.98 -7.60 -8.06
CA GLU A 23 -5.36 -8.83 -7.58
C GLU A 23 -4.72 -9.65 -8.72
N ASN A 24 -3.61 -10.33 -8.43
CA ASN A 24 -2.82 -11.11 -9.39
C ASN A 24 -2.10 -10.32 -10.50
N TYR A 25 -2.01 -8.99 -10.40
CA TYR A 25 -1.16 -8.18 -11.28
C TYR A 25 0.11 -7.70 -10.58
N GLU A 26 1.22 -7.71 -11.31
CA GLU A 26 2.46 -7.10 -10.85
C GLU A 26 2.32 -5.58 -10.80
N CYS A 27 2.71 -5.01 -9.66
CA CYS A 27 2.81 -3.57 -9.46
C CYS A 27 4.04 -3.23 -8.63
N GLY A 28 4.59 -2.04 -8.89
CA GLY A 28 5.58 -1.41 -8.03
C GLY A 28 4.87 -0.56 -6.99
N ILE A 29 5.12 -0.87 -5.72
CA ILE A 29 4.60 -0.12 -4.57
C ILE A 29 5.75 0.69 -3.98
N GLY A 30 5.54 2.00 -3.83
CA GLY A 30 6.40 2.87 -3.05
C GLY A 30 5.70 3.24 -1.75
N ILE A 31 6.40 3.14 -0.63
CA ILE A 31 5.92 3.62 0.67
C ILE A 31 6.61 4.93 0.98
N LYS A 32 5.88 5.91 1.51
CA LYS A 32 6.46 7.22 1.86
C LYS A 32 7.49 7.05 2.97
N ASP A 33 8.69 7.61 2.76
CA ASP A 33 9.82 7.58 3.68
C ASP A 33 10.35 6.16 4.03
N PHE A 34 10.04 5.15 3.21
CA PHE A 34 10.48 3.77 3.40
C PHE A 34 11.02 3.15 2.11
N ASN A 35 12.29 2.75 2.12
CA ASN A 35 13.01 2.21 0.96
C ASN A 35 13.58 0.79 1.19
N ASP A 36 13.50 0.23 2.39
CA ASP A 36 14.10 -1.07 2.73
C ASP A 36 13.05 -2.21 2.66
N LEU A 37 12.29 -2.25 1.56
CA LEU A 37 11.38 -3.36 1.25
C LEU A 37 12.20 -4.58 0.82
N LYS A 38 11.99 -5.72 1.47
CA LYS A 38 12.68 -6.98 1.17
C LYS A 38 11.71 -8.03 0.65
N GLU A 39 12.24 -8.94 -0.17
CA GLU A 39 11.47 -10.08 -0.65
C GLU A 39 11.01 -10.93 0.55
N GLY A 40 9.70 -11.17 0.63
CA GLY A 40 9.06 -11.87 1.75
C GLY A 40 8.30 -10.96 2.71
N ASP A 41 8.43 -9.63 2.57
CA ASP A 41 7.60 -8.69 3.34
C ASP A 41 6.14 -8.74 2.87
N THR A 42 5.21 -8.66 3.83
CA THR A 42 3.77 -8.60 3.58
C THR A 42 3.28 -7.16 3.81
N ILE A 43 2.67 -6.56 2.79
CA ILE A 43 2.10 -5.23 2.86
C ILE A 43 0.60 -5.36 3.06
N GLU A 44 0.06 -4.73 4.11
CA GLU A 44 -1.37 -4.73 4.41
C GLU A 44 -1.92 -3.31 4.22
N ALA A 45 -2.75 -3.11 3.20
CA ALA A 45 -3.40 -1.83 2.94
C ALA A 45 -4.77 -1.80 3.59
N TYR A 46 -5.06 -0.73 4.34
CA TYR A 46 -6.36 -0.49 4.96
C TYR A 46 -6.88 0.89 4.59
N ILE A 47 -8.20 1.04 4.62
CA ILE A 47 -8.89 2.31 4.48
C ILE A 47 -9.48 2.65 5.84
N LEU A 48 -9.23 3.87 6.32
CA LEU A 48 -9.88 4.39 7.51
C LEU A 48 -11.31 4.78 7.12
N GLU A 49 -12.29 3.99 7.55
CA GLU A 49 -13.70 4.32 7.43
C GLU A 49 -14.21 4.84 8.78
N GLU A 50 -14.74 6.06 8.80
CA GLU A 50 -15.38 6.63 9.98
C GLU A 50 -16.80 6.10 10.10
N VAL A 51 -16.98 5.04 10.90
CA VAL A 51 -18.33 4.54 11.23
C VAL A 51 -18.96 5.41 12.32
N PRO A 52 -20.12 6.05 12.07
CA PRO A 52 -20.85 6.76 13.10
C PRO A 52 -21.32 5.77 14.16
N ARG A 53 -21.06 6.08 15.44
CA ARG A 53 -21.64 5.31 16.56
C ARG A 53 -23.14 5.58 16.61
N GLU A 54 -23.95 4.57 16.31
CA GLU A 54 -25.35 4.58 16.73
C GLU A 54 -25.42 4.47 18.26
N ILE A 55 -26.18 5.38 18.86
CA ILE A 55 -26.38 5.53 20.32
C ILE A 55 -27.66 4.83 20.74
#